data_AF-A0A239TSK5-F1
#
_entry.id   AF-A0A239TSK5-F1
#
_cell.length_a   1.000
_cell.length_b   1.000
_cell.length_c   1.000
_cell.angle_alpha   90.00
_cell.angle_beta   90.00
_cell.angle_gamma   90.00
#
_symmetry.space_group_name_H-M   'P 1'
#
loop_
_entity.id
_entity.type
_entity.pdbx_description
1 polymer ?
#
loop_
_entity_poly.entity_id
_entity_poly.type
_entity_poly.pdbx_seq_one_letter_code
_entity_poly.pdbx_strand_id
1 'polypeptide(L)'
;MNLLKQYFDTPKMPLAFYYTPYVAVHVVMFITLVNDNASAFKWIWTILTFLLGSYTYAWLSDYMLYTSQNGFVRYIFMKSMIFRRDFGNVVKNTHTANKQDRVFKIEGNRVREDNMTYVKRTFFSIAINVVVKFFLAFLLYPIFIISIFIHPIIIKKYKELALREEQNGMQQ
;
A
#
# COMPACT_ATOMS: atom_id res chain seq x y z
N MET A 1 -22.33 2.83 24.73
CA MET A 1 -22.24 2.50 23.29
C MET A 1 -21.35 1.27 23.15
N ASN A 2 -21.77 0.25 22.41
CA ASN A 2 -21.08 -1.06 22.36
C ASN A 2 -19.69 -0.91 21.70
N LEU A 3 -18.60 -1.39 22.34
CA LEU A 3 -17.21 -1.20 21.89
C LEU A 3 -16.98 -1.73 20.46
N LEU A 4 -17.61 -2.86 20.13
CA LEU A 4 -17.57 -3.44 18.78
C LEU A 4 -18.21 -2.52 17.73
N LYS A 5 -19.32 -1.86 18.09
CA LYS A 5 -19.99 -0.93 17.18
C LYS A 5 -19.07 0.25 16.85
N GLN A 6 -18.38 0.79 17.85
CA GLN A 6 -17.42 1.87 17.64
C GLN A 6 -16.21 1.43 16.80
N TYR A 7 -15.75 0.19 16.97
CA TYR A 7 -14.63 -0.36 16.21
C TYR A 7 -14.92 -0.49 14.71
N PHE A 8 -16.14 -0.90 14.35
CA PHE A 8 -16.56 -1.09 12.96
C PHE A 8 -17.34 0.09 12.38
N ASP A 9 -17.48 1.19 13.11
CA ASP A 9 -18.17 2.40 12.66
C ASP A 9 -17.25 3.24 11.75
N THR A 10 -17.03 2.71 10.54
CA THR A 10 -16.21 3.34 9.50
C THR A 10 -17.01 3.60 8.22
N PRO A 11 -16.61 4.63 7.43
CA PRO A 11 -17.21 4.85 6.12
C PRO A 11 -17.10 3.62 5.21
N LYS A 12 -18.11 3.41 4.36
CA LYS A 12 -18.08 2.29 3.40
C LYS A 12 -17.01 2.54 2.34
N MET A 13 -16.13 1.56 2.14
CA MET A 13 -15.04 1.61 1.17
C MET A 13 -15.09 0.41 0.21
N PRO A 14 -14.63 0.56 -1.05
CA PRO A 14 -14.53 -0.56 -1.99
C PRO A 14 -13.49 -1.59 -1.52
N LEU A 15 -13.61 -2.86 -1.92
CA LEU A 15 -12.69 -3.94 -1.49
C LEU A 15 -11.21 -3.62 -1.77
N ALA A 16 -10.92 -2.95 -2.89
CA ALA A 16 -9.56 -2.51 -3.23
C ALA A 16 -8.94 -1.59 -2.17
N PHE A 17 -9.74 -0.91 -1.34
CA PHE A 17 -9.25 -0.10 -0.24
C PHE A 17 -8.48 -0.94 0.79
N TYR A 18 -8.96 -2.15 1.07
CA TYR A 18 -8.38 -3.06 2.07
C TYR A 18 -7.22 -3.89 1.52
N TYR A 19 -6.89 -3.74 0.24
CA TYR A 19 -5.74 -4.39 -0.36
C TYR A 19 -4.45 -3.64 0.03
N THR A 20 -3.67 -4.23 0.93
CA THR A 20 -2.44 -3.63 1.48
C THR A 20 -1.21 -4.45 1.06
N PRO A 21 0.01 -3.89 1.17
CA PRO A 21 1.24 -4.67 0.95
C PRO A 21 1.32 -5.95 1.80
N TYR A 22 0.61 -5.99 2.94
CA TYR A 22 0.55 -7.15 3.83
C TYR A 22 -0.23 -8.32 3.25
N VAL A 23 -0.99 -8.16 2.16
CA VAL A 23 -1.60 -9.30 1.46
C VAL A 23 -0.50 -10.24 0.96
N ALA A 24 0.54 -9.72 0.32
CA ALA A 24 1.67 -10.53 -0.15
C ALA A 24 2.41 -11.19 1.03
N VAL A 25 2.58 -10.48 2.15
CA VAL A 25 3.18 -11.03 3.37
C VAL A 25 2.35 -12.21 3.89
N HIS A 26 1.03 -12.06 3.99
CA HIS A 26 0.18 -13.13 4.49
C HIS A 26 0.07 -14.30 3.52
N VAL A 27 0.15 -14.10 2.20
CA VAL A 27 0.28 -15.19 1.23
C VAL A 27 1.51 -16.05 1.55
N VAL A 28 2.66 -15.42 1.80
CA VAL A 28 3.87 -16.15 2.22
C VAL A 28 3.66 -16.84 3.56
N MET A 29 3.04 -16.18 4.54
CA MET A 29 2.74 -16.79 5.84
C MET A 29 1.81 -18.01 5.69
N PHE A 30 0.77 -17.95 4.87
CA PHE A 30 -0.11 -19.09 4.61
C PHE A 30 0.63 -20.25 3.95
N ILE A 31 1.51 -19.98 2.98
CA ILE A 31 2.36 -21.02 2.38
C ILE A 31 3.24 -21.68 3.45
N THR A 32 3.86 -20.89 4.34
CA THR A 32 4.67 -21.46 5.44
C THR A 32 3.84 -22.29 6.41
N LEU A 33 2.60 -21.89 6.73
CA LEU A 33 1.72 -22.67 7.59
C LEU A 33 1.37 -24.04 7.01
N VAL A 34 1.15 -24.10 5.69
CA VAL A 34 0.91 -25.37 4.97
C VAL A 34 2.15 -26.25 5.02
N ASN A 35 3.31 -25.70 4.67
CA ASN A 35 4.57 -26.47 4.63
C ASN A 35 4.97 -27.01 6.00
N ASP A 36 4.73 -26.25 7.07
CA ASP A 36 5.11 -26.62 8.43
C ASP A 36 4.07 -27.51 9.14
N ASN A 37 2.98 -27.90 8.47
CA ASN A 37 1.82 -28.58 9.09
C ASN A 37 1.39 -27.88 10.39
N ALA A 38 1.23 -26.55 10.32
CA ALA A 38 1.01 -25.72 11.48
C ALA A 38 -0.29 -26.08 12.24
N SER A 39 -0.27 -25.88 13.56
CA SER A 39 -1.44 -26.14 14.40
C SER A 39 -2.64 -25.25 14.04
N ALA A 40 -3.85 -25.73 14.33
CA ALA A 40 -5.08 -24.98 14.11
C ALA A 40 -5.06 -23.58 14.78
N PHE A 41 -4.40 -23.46 15.93
CA PHE A 41 -4.24 -22.16 16.60
C PHE A 41 -3.43 -21.17 15.75
N LYS A 42 -2.31 -21.60 15.14
CA LYS A 42 -1.53 -20.73 14.25
C LYS A 42 -2.33 -20.31 13.02
N TRP A 43 -3.11 -21.22 12.44
CA TRP A 43 -4.03 -20.92 11.35
C TRP A 43 -5.06 -19.85 11.73
N ILE A 44 -5.77 -20.06 12.84
CA ILE A 44 -6.78 -19.11 13.33
C ILE A 44 -6.15 -17.75 13.58
N TRP A 45 -4.99 -17.71 14.24
CA TRP A 45 -4.27 -16.47 14.52
C TRP A 45 -3.90 -15.72 13.24
N THR A 46 -3.33 -16.40 12.24
CA THR A 46 -2.94 -15.78 10.97
C THR A 46 -4.15 -15.31 10.17
N ILE A 47 -5.26 -16.07 10.14
CA ILE A 47 -6.49 -15.65 9.46
C ILE A 47 -7.10 -14.41 10.14
N LEU A 48 -7.22 -14.42 11.47
CA LEU A 48 -7.76 -13.29 12.22
C LEU A 48 -6.89 -12.05 12.06
N THR A 49 -5.57 -12.21 12.17
CA THR A 49 -4.62 -11.11 12.00
C THR A 49 -4.68 -10.57 10.57
N PHE A 50 -4.82 -11.43 9.56
CA PHE A 50 -4.97 -11.02 8.17
C PHE A 50 -6.22 -10.18 7.95
N LEU A 51 -7.39 -10.68 8.37
CA LEU A 51 -8.67 -10.03 8.14
C LEU A 51 -8.76 -8.71 8.90
N LEU A 52 -8.52 -8.76 10.21
CA LEU A 52 -8.65 -7.61 11.08
C LEU A 52 -7.55 -6.59 10.83
N GLY A 53 -6.31 -7.05 10.67
CA GLY A 53 -5.17 -6.19 10.37
C GLY A 53 -5.29 -5.52 9.00
N SER A 54 -5.79 -6.21 7.97
CA SER A 54 -5.98 -5.59 6.64
C SER A 54 -7.04 -4.48 6.71
N TYR A 55 -8.12 -4.74 7.46
CA TYR A 55 -9.16 -3.75 7.72
C TYR A 55 -8.60 -2.52 8.45
N THR A 56 -7.91 -2.71 9.59
CA THR A 56 -7.43 -1.60 10.41
C THR A 56 -6.24 -0.86 9.82
N TYR A 57 -5.31 -1.58 9.20
CA TYR A 57 -4.13 -0.99 8.59
C TYR A 57 -4.51 -0.14 7.37
N ALA A 58 -5.54 -0.53 6.60
CA ALA A 58 -5.99 0.28 5.48
C ALA A 58 -6.44 1.68 5.94
N TRP A 59 -7.13 1.77 7.07
CA TRP A 59 -7.51 3.05 7.69
C TRP A 59 -6.35 3.82 8.28
N LEU A 60 -5.40 3.13 8.95
CA LEU A 60 -4.17 3.75 9.42
C LEU A 60 -3.35 4.34 8.27
N SER A 61 -3.18 3.56 7.20
CA SER A 61 -2.51 3.98 5.96
C SER A 61 -3.15 5.22 5.37
N ASP A 62 -4.47 5.23 5.24
CA ASP A 62 -5.20 6.37 4.70
C ASP A 62 -5.05 7.63 5.56
N TYR A 63 -5.22 7.50 6.88
CA TYR A 63 -5.00 8.57 7.85
C TYR A 63 -3.57 9.15 7.77
N MET A 64 -2.55 8.30 7.71
CA MET A 64 -1.14 8.74 7.63
C MET A 64 -0.84 9.43 6.30
N LEU A 65 -1.43 8.98 5.20
CA LEU A 65 -1.28 9.61 3.88
C LEU A 65 -1.96 10.97 3.80
N TYR A 66 -3.07 11.12 4.50
CA TYR A 66 -3.84 12.36 4.57
C TYR A 66 -3.18 13.40 5.48
N THR A 67 -2.59 12.98 6.61
CA THR A 67 -2.01 13.90 7.61
C THR A 67 -0.52 14.17 7.42
N SER A 68 0.25 13.25 6.82
CA SER A 68 1.70 13.40 6.72
C SER A 68 2.10 14.17 5.46
N GLN A 69 2.95 15.18 5.63
CA GLN A 69 3.65 15.85 4.52
C GLN A 69 5.01 15.21 4.21
N ASN A 70 5.50 14.28 5.04
CA ASN A 70 6.80 13.66 4.87
C ASN A 70 6.76 12.58 3.78
N GLY A 71 7.55 12.76 2.71
CA GLY A 71 7.58 11.85 1.57
C GLY A 71 7.95 10.40 1.91
N PHE A 72 8.85 10.18 2.87
CA PHE A 72 9.25 8.83 3.31
C PHE A 72 8.15 8.13 4.10
N VAL A 73 7.49 8.85 5.02
CA VAL A 73 6.33 8.31 5.77
C VAL A 73 5.20 7.96 4.81
N ARG A 74 4.88 8.87 3.89
CA ARG A 74 3.89 8.60 2.84
C ARG A 74 4.30 7.39 2.00
N TYR A 75 5.58 7.29 1.63
CA TYR A 75 6.08 6.12 0.91
C TYR A 75 5.86 4.85 1.72
N ILE A 76 6.15 4.79 3.01
CA ILE A 76 5.90 3.60 3.85
C ILE A 76 4.42 3.20 3.80
N PHE A 77 3.52 4.15 4.08
CA PHE A 77 2.08 3.89 4.21
C PHE A 77 1.34 3.80 2.88
N MET A 78 1.96 4.14 1.74
CA MET A 78 1.35 4.00 0.43
C MET A 78 0.96 2.55 0.13
N LYS A 79 -0.28 2.38 -0.34
CA LYS A 79 -0.81 1.10 -0.84
C LYS A 79 0.08 0.52 -1.95
N SER A 80 0.01 -0.79 -2.15
CA SER A 80 0.80 -1.49 -3.15
C SER A 80 0.67 -0.83 -4.53
N MET A 81 1.81 -0.57 -5.18
CA MET A 81 1.90 0.19 -6.44
C MET A 81 1.00 -0.40 -7.53
N ILE A 82 0.89 -1.73 -7.60
CA ILE A 82 0.14 -2.48 -8.62
C ILE A 82 -1.37 -2.22 -8.59
N PHE A 83 -1.91 -1.77 -7.44
CA PHE A 83 -3.36 -1.61 -7.24
C PHE A 83 -3.77 -0.15 -7.00
N ARG A 84 -2.86 0.81 -7.21
CA ARG A 84 -3.25 2.22 -7.14
C ARG A 84 -4.04 2.57 -8.40
N ARG A 85 -5.10 3.36 -8.23
CA ARG A 85 -5.88 3.91 -9.35
C ARG A 85 -5.00 4.74 -10.32
N ASP A 86 -3.90 5.28 -9.83
CA ASP A 86 -2.91 6.03 -10.59
C ASP A 86 -1.72 5.18 -11.10
N PHE A 87 -1.80 3.84 -11.07
CA PHE A 87 -0.70 2.98 -11.52
C PHE A 87 -0.27 3.31 -12.96
N GLY A 88 -1.23 3.61 -13.85
CA GLY A 88 -0.91 4.07 -15.21
C GLY A 88 -0.08 5.37 -15.23
N ASN A 89 -0.34 6.30 -14.32
CA ASN A 89 0.47 7.52 -14.17
C ASN A 89 1.86 7.20 -13.59
N VAL A 90 1.97 6.27 -12.64
CA VAL A 90 3.26 5.83 -12.11
C VAL A 90 4.12 5.20 -13.21
N VAL A 91 3.53 4.32 -14.02
CA VAL A 91 4.22 3.70 -15.18
C VAL A 91 4.66 4.78 -16.16
N LYS A 92 3.78 5.72 -16.51
CA LYS A 92 4.09 6.83 -17.43
C LYS A 92 5.21 7.72 -16.91
N ASN A 93 5.17 8.09 -15.63
CA ASN A 93 6.19 8.93 -15.00
C ASN A 93 7.53 8.21 -14.93
N THR A 94 7.53 6.93 -14.54
CA THR A 94 8.73 6.10 -14.49
C THR A 94 9.34 5.91 -15.88
N HIS A 95 8.51 5.70 -16.91
CA HIS A 95 8.95 5.63 -18.29
C HIS A 95 9.56 6.96 -18.77
N THR A 96 8.92 8.08 -18.42
CA THR A 96 9.40 9.42 -18.78
C THR A 96 10.73 9.75 -18.12
N ALA A 97 10.90 9.39 -16.83
CA ALA A 97 12.16 9.54 -16.12
C ALA A 97 13.28 8.70 -16.76
N ASN A 98 12.99 7.43 -17.08
CA ASN A 98 13.97 6.55 -17.75
C ASN A 98 14.34 7.01 -19.18
N LYS A 99 13.52 7.84 -19.81
CA LYS A 99 13.77 8.44 -21.12
C LYS A 99 14.68 9.67 -21.04
N GLN A 100 14.94 10.23 -19.85
CA GLN A 100 15.88 11.36 -19.70
C GLN A 100 17.30 10.94 -20.11
N ASP A 101 17.71 9.71 -19.77
CA ASP A 101 18.98 9.12 -20.19
C ASP A 101 18.83 8.37 -21.51
N ARG A 102 18.85 9.14 -22.61
CA ARG A 102 18.55 8.60 -23.94
C ARG A 102 19.55 7.53 -24.37
N VAL A 103 19.01 6.39 -24.82
CA VAL A 103 19.79 5.27 -25.37
C VAL A 103 19.46 5.15 -26.86
N PHE A 104 20.50 5.13 -27.69
CA PHE A 104 20.36 4.98 -29.13
C PHE A 104 20.91 3.63 -29.58
N LYS A 105 20.25 3.03 -30.57
CA LYS A 105 20.67 1.81 -31.25
C LYS A 105 20.99 2.13 -32.71
N ILE A 106 22.06 1.55 -33.21
CA ILE A 106 22.47 1.66 -34.61
C ILE A 106 22.00 0.38 -35.33
N GLU A 107 21.11 0.53 -36.30
CA GLU A 107 20.68 -0.56 -37.19
C GLU A 107 21.02 -0.17 -38.63
N GLY A 108 22.12 -0.74 -39.15
CA GLY A 108 22.71 -0.31 -40.42
C GLY A 108 23.18 1.15 -40.35
N ASN A 109 22.80 1.96 -41.35
CA ASN A 109 23.12 3.40 -41.40
C ASN A 109 22.10 4.30 -40.66
N ARG A 110 21.18 3.73 -39.88
CA ARG A 110 20.13 4.51 -39.18
C ARG A 110 20.36 4.46 -37.67
N VAL A 111 20.41 5.64 -37.05
CA VAL A 111 20.37 5.80 -35.59
C VAL A 111 18.91 5.91 -35.16
N ARG A 112 18.46 5.04 -34.25
CA ARG A 112 17.10 5.08 -33.69
C ARG A 112 17.16 5.05 -32.17
N GLU A 113 16.17 5.68 -31.54
CA GLU A 113 16.02 5.64 -30.09
C GLU A 113 15.57 4.23 -29.65
N ASP A 114 16.26 3.64 -28.66
CA ASP A 114 15.98 2.29 -28.18
C ASP A 114 14.85 2.29 -27.15
N ASN A 115 13.62 2.40 -27.65
CA ASN A 115 12.41 2.38 -26.83
C ASN A 115 12.27 1.08 -26.01
N MET A 116 12.81 -0.04 -26.50
CA MET A 116 12.75 -1.33 -25.79
C MET A 116 13.56 -1.28 -24.50
N THR A 117 14.71 -0.60 -24.51
CA THR A 117 15.53 -0.41 -23.31
C THR A 117 14.80 0.39 -22.22
N TYR A 118 14.04 1.44 -22.58
CA TYR A 118 13.25 2.19 -21.59
C TYR A 118 12.09 1.38 -21.00
N VAL A 119 11.43 0.55 -21.81
CA VAL A 119 10.39 -0.36 -21.34
C VAL A 119 10.99 -1.35 -20.34
N LYS A 120 12.12 -1.98 -20.66
CA LYS A 120 12.84 -2.89 -19.75
C LYS A 120 13.23 -2.20 -18.43
N ARG A 121 13.81 -1.00 -18.48
CA ARG A 121 14.17 -0.21 -17.29
C ARG A 121 12.94 0.11 -16.43
N THR A 122 11.82 0.46 -17.07
CA THR A 122 10.56 0.77 -16.38
C THR A 122 10.01 -0.44 -15.65
N PHE A 123 9.94 -1.60 -16.33
CA PHE A 123 9.51 -2.84 -15.70
C PHE A 123 10.43 -3.26 -14.55
N PHE A 124 11.74 -3.16 -14.74
CA PHE A 124 12.71 -3.48 -13.71
C PHE A 124 12.58 -2.58 -12.47
N SER A 125 12.40 -1.27 -12.66
CA SER A 125 12.18 -0.32 -11.57
C SER A 125 10.90 -0.61 -10.79
N ILE A 126 9.82 -1.01 -11.47
CA ILE A 126 8.57 -1.40 -10.82
C ILE A 126 8.76 -2.70 -10.04
N ALA A 127 9.44 -3.69 -10.62
CA ALA A 127 9.74 -4.95 -9.94
C ALA A 127 10.56 -4.73 -8.67
N ILE A 128 11.62 -3.90 -8.74
CA ILE A 128 12.40 -3.51 -7.56
C ILE A 128 11.49 -2.85 -6.52
N ASN A 129 10.63 -1.91 -6.93
CA ASN A 129 9.75 -1.23 -5.99
C ASN A 129 8.83 -2.20 -5.24
N VAL A 130 8.25 -3.17 -5.96
CA VAL A 130 7.40 -4.22 -5.39
C VAL A 130 8.19 -5.06 -4.38
N VAL A 131 9.41 -5.46 -4.72
CA VAL A 131 10.30 -6.23 -3.84
C VAL A 131 10.66 -5.43 -2.58
N VAL A 132 11.08 -4.17 -2.73
CA VAL A 132 11.39 -3.28 -1.60
C VAL A 132 10.16 -3.09 -0.70
N LYS A 133 8.98 -2.90 -1.30
CA LYS A 133 7.72 -2.78 -0.57
C LYS A 133 7.36 -4.03 0.20
N PHE A 134 7.62 -5.21 -0.37
CA PHE A 134 7.40 -6.48 0.30
C PHE A 134 8.31 -6.63 1.53
N PHE A 135 9.62 -6.39 1.39
CA PHE A 135 10.55 -6.43 2.53
C PHE A 135 10.22 -5.40 3.60
N LEU A 136 9.83 -4.20 3.19
CA LEU A 136 9.41 -3.16 4.12
C LEU A 136 8.13 -3.54 4.88
N ALA A 137 7.17 -4.18 4.21
CA ALA A 137 5.98 -4.71 4.87
C ALA A 137 6.33 -5.83 5.86
N PHE A 138 7.29 -6.69 5.53
CA PHE A 138 7.77 -7.71 6.46
C PHE A 138 8.44 -7.09 7.70
N LEU A 139 9.33 -6.11 7.50
CA LEU A 139 10.01 -5.39 8.58
C LEU A 139 9.03 -4.62 9.48
N LEU A 140 8.00 -4.01 8.88
CA LEU A 140 7.01 -3.18 9.57
C LEU A 140 5.75 -3.97 9.97
N TYR A 141 5.79 -5.30 9.92
CA TYR A 141 4.71 -6.17 10.40
C TYR A 141 4.24 -5.85 11.83
N PRO A 142 5.10 -5.45 12.78
CA PRO A 142 4.63 -4.98 14.08
C PRO A 142 3.65 -3.79 13.99
N ILE A 143 3.83 -2.86 13.06
CA ILE A 143 2.92 -1.73 12.84
C ILE A 143 1.55 -2.23 12.36
N PHE A 144 1.54 -3.26 11.51
CA PHE A 144 0.30 -3.90 11.05
C PHE A 144 -0.48 -4.51 12.22
N ILE A 145 0.18 -5.22 13.13
CA ILE A 145 -0.45 -5.75 14.34
C ILE A 145 -0.93 -4.61 15.25
N ILE A 146 -0.08 -3.62 15.52
CA ILE A 146 -0.42 -2.46 16.36
C ILE A 146 -1.66 -1.73 15.81
N SER A 147 -1.81 -1.67 14.48
CA SER A 147 -2.95 -1.03 13.83
C SER A 147 -4.31 -1.58 14.32
N ILE A 148 -4.37 -2.87 14.67
CA ILE A 148 -5.58 -3.53 15.18
C ILE A 148 -6.03 -2.88 16.49
N PHE A 149 -5.08 -2.58 17.38
CA PHE A 149 -5.36 -2.05 18.71
C PHE A 149 -5.63 -0.53 18.69
N ILE A 150 -4.92 0.22 17.83
CA ILE A 150 -5.08 1.68 17.75
C ILE A 150 -6.24 2.12 16.85
N HIS A 151 -6.91 1.19 16.16
CA HIS A 151 -7.93 1.49 15.16
C HIS A 151 -9.04 2.45 15.65
N PRO A 152 -9.65 2.28 16.84
CA PRO A 152 -10.68 3.21 17.31
C PRO A 152 -10.17 4.65 17.45
N ILE A 153 -8.91 4.81 17.85
CA ILE A 153 -8.26 6.12 17.99
C ILE A 153 -8.07 6.76 16.61
N ILE A 154 -7.60 5.98 15.64
CA ILE A 154 -7.40 6.45 14.26
C ILE A 154 -8.72 6.91 13.64
N ILE A 155 -9.78 6.11 13.75
CA ILE A 155 -11.10 6.47 13.19
C ILE A 155 -11.66 7.72 13.85
N LYS A 156 -11.51 7.87 15.17
CA LYS A 156 -11.92 9.10 15.87
C LYS A 156 -11.20 10.33 15.31
N LYS A 157 -9.87 10.27 15.17
CA LYS A 157 -9.08 11.37 14.61
C LYS A 157 -9.44 11.67 13.15
N TYR A 158 -9.69 10.63 12.36
CA TYR A 158 -10.09 10.77 10.96
C TYR A 158 -11.43 11.51 10.83
N LYS A 159 -12.44 11.13 11.64
CA LYS A 159 -13.75 11.80 11.67
C LYS A 159 -13.64 13.26 12.12
N GLU A 160 -12.83 13.54 13.15
CA GLU A 160 -12.59 14.91 13.63
C GLU A 160 -11.95 15.80 12.54
N LEU A 161 -11.02 15.26 11.76
CA LEU A 161 -10.40 15.99 10.64
C LEU A 161 -11.42 16.29 9.53
N ALA A 162 -12.19 15.28 9.11
CA ALA A 162 -13.21 15.45 8.08
C ALA A 162 -14.24 16.53 8.46
N LEU A 163 -14.70 16.53 9.71
CA LEU A 163 -15.64 17.54 10.23
C LEU A 163 -15.03 18.96 10.22
N ARG A 164 -13.75 19.09 10.57
CA ARG A 164 -13.05 20.39 10.52
C ARG A 164 -12.93 20.93 9.10
N GLU A 165 -12.64 20.07 8.13
CA GLU A 165 -12.58 20.49 6.73
C GLU A 165 -13.94 20.89 6.19
N GLU A 166 -15.01 20.18 6.54
CA GLU A 166 -16.38 20.54 6.18
C GLU A 166 -16.75 21.92 6.75
N GLN A 167 -16.43 22.17 8.03
CA GLN A 167 -16.67 23.46 8.68
C GLN A 167 -15.86 24.60 8.06
N ASN A 168 -14.58 24.38 7.75
CA ASN A 168 -13.72 25.39 7.14
C ASN A 168 -14.10 25.67 5.68
N GLY A 169 -14.59 24.66 4.95
CA GLY A 169 -15.08 24.79 3.58
C GLY A 169 -16.43 25.49 3.47
N MET A 170 -17.27 25.47 4.50
CA MET A 170 -18.53 26.24 4.57
C MET A 170 -18.34 27.71 4.97
N GLN A 171 -17.14 28.10 5.42
CA GLN A 171 -16.80 29.49 5.79
C GLN A 171 -16.10 30.27 4.66
N GLN A 172 -15.92 29.66 3.49
CA GLN A 172 -15.41 30.29 2.26
C GLN A 172 -16.55 30.48 1.25
#